data_AF-A0A1H3HV39-F1
#
_entry.id   AF-A0A1H3HV39-F1
#
_cell.length_a   1.000
_cell.length_b   1.000
_cell.length_c   1.000
_cell.angle_alpha   90.00
_cell.angle_beta   90.00
_cell.angle_gamma   90.00
#
_symmetry.space_group_name_H-M   'P 1'
#
loop_
_entity.id
_entity.type
_entity.pdbx_description
1 polymer ?
#
loop_
_entity_poly.entity_id
_entity_poly.type
_entity_poly.pdbx_seq_one_letter_code
_entity_poly.pdbx_strand_id
1 'polypeptide(L)' 'MEQFEWEQLSPEDKKKQLYLEQKKTLEAFLVRGAISKAQFDKSLGDLTEKMGMSGLN' A
#
# COMPACT_ATOMS: atom_id res chain seq x y z
N MET A 1 -5.64 -12.62 1.57
CA MET A 1 -5.68 -13.23 0.23
C MET A 1 -4.90 -14.53 0.32
N GLU A 2 -5.48 -15.61 -0.20
CA GLU A 2 -4.79 -16.89 -0.24
C GLU A 2 -3.77 -16.92 -1.40
N GLN A 3 -2.73 -17.77 -1.31
CA GLN A 3 -1.69 -17.85 -2.33
C GLN A 3 -2.25 -18.19 -3.73
N PHE A 4 -3.28 -19.04 -3.77
CA PHE A 4 -3.96 -19.40 -5.02
C PHE A 4 -4.61 -18.18 -5.69
N GLU A 5 -5.31 -17.35 -4.92
CA GLU A 5 -5.93 -16.11 -5.44
C GLU A 5 -4.87 -15.13 -5.95
N TRP A 6 -3.73 -15.03 -5.25
CA TRP A 6 -2.62 -14.20 -5.67
C TRP A 6 -2.04 -14.64 -7.01
N GLU A 7 -1.84 -15.94 -7.22
CA GLU A 7 -1.24 -16.45 -8.45
C GLU A 7 -2.09 -16.15 -9.70
N GLN A 8 -3.41 -16.14 -9.56
CA GLN A 8 -4.37 -15.82 -10.63
C GLN A 8 -4.42 -14.34 -11.03
N LEU A 9 -3.88 -13.43 -10.19
CA LEU A 9 -3.89 -12.00 -10.50
C LEU A 9 -2.94 -11.65 -11.65
N SER A 10 -3.37 -10.71 -12.48
CA SER A 10 -2.50 -10.07 -13.46
C SER A 10 -1.36 -9.30 -12.76
N PRO A 11 -0.25 -8.99 -13.45
CA PRO A 11 0.81 -8.17 -12.87
C PRO A 11 0.30 -6.82 -12.33
N GLU A 12 -0.67 -6.20 -13.01
CA GLU A 12 -1.28 -4.93 -12.60
C GLU A 12 -2.13 -5.11 -11.33
N ASP A 13 -2.95 -6.15 -11.28
CA ASP A 13 -3.76 -6.46 -10.09
C ASP A 13 -2.89 -6.83 -8.89
N LYS A 14 -1.81 -7.59 -9.09
CA LYS A 14 -0.80 -7.87 -8.05
C LYS A 14 -0.20 -6.57 -7.52
N LYS A 15 0.13 -5.64 -8.41
CA LYS A 15 0.70 -4.34 -8.04
C LYS A 15 -0.31 -3.52 -7.21
N LYS A 16 -1.57 -3.50 -7.62
CA LYS A 16 -2.65 -2.82 -6.90
C LYS A 16 -2.91 -3.45 -5.54
N GLN A 17 -3.00 -4.77 -5.46
CA GLN A 17 -3.18 -5.48 -4.20
C GLN A 17 -2.01 -5.23 -3.24
N LEU A 18 -0.78 -5.30 -3.75
CA LEU A 18 0.42 -5.00 -2.96
C LEU A 18 0.39 -3.59 -2.39
N TYR A 19 0.00 -2.60 -3.19
CA TYR A 19 -0.15 -1.22 -2.74
C TYR A 19 -1.18 -1.10 -1.61
N LEU A 20 -2.34 -1.75 -1.73
CA LEU A 20 -3.39 -1.73 -0.71
C LEU A 20 -2.92 -2.36 0.61
N GLU A 21 -2.24 -3.51 0.57
CA GLU A 21 -1.70 -4.16 1.78
C GLU A 21 -0.61 -3.31 2.45
N GLN A 22 0.26 -2.67 1.66
CA GLN A 22 1.28 -1.76 2.19
C GLN A 22 0.67 -0.51 2.81
N LYS A 23 -0.34 0.09 2.17
CA LYS A 23 -1.11 1.21 2.74
C LYS A 23 -1.74 0.82 4.08
N LYS A 24 -2.41 -0.33 4.14
CA LYS A 24 -3.02 -0.85 5.38
C LYS A 24 -1.99 -1.06 6.49
N THR A 25 -0.78 -1.48 6.15
CA THR A 25 0.33 -1.61 7.11
C THR A 25 0.76 -0.25 7.67
N LEU A 26 0.90 0.76 6.81
CA LEU A 26 1.20 2.13 7.24
C LEU A 26 0.09 2.71 8.14
N GLU A 27 -1.17 2.46 7.81
CA GLU A 27 -2.32 2.84 8.64
C GLU A 27 -2.25 2.17 10.02
N ALA A 28 -1.89 0.88 10.08
CA ALA A 28 -1.73 0.17 11.35
C ALA A 28 -0.60 0.75 12.20
N PHE A 29 0.51 1.18 11.60
CA PHE A 29 1.59 1.86 12.32
C PHE A 29 1.14 3.22 12.87
N LEU A 30 0.37 3.98 12.10
CA LEU A 30 -0.20 5.25 12.56
C LEU A 30 -1.16 5.04 13.74
N VAL A 31 -2.09 4.09 13.63
CA VAL A 31 -3.08 3.78 14.69
C VAL A 31 -2.39 3.34 15.99
N ARG A 32 -1.30 2.58 15.88
CA ARG A 32 -0.51 2.13 17.05
C ARG A 32 0.42 3.21 17.61
N GLY A 33 0.49 4.39 16.99
CA GLY A 33 1.40 5.47 17.38
C GLY A 33 2.87 5.18 17.08
N ALA A 34 3.18 4.18 16.25
CA ALA A 34 4.55 3.84 15.86
C ALA A 34 5.15 4.86 14.87
N ILE A 35 4.29 5.57 14.12
CA ILE A 35 4.65 6.70 13.26
C ILE A 35 3.68 7.86 13.49
N SER A 36 4.17 9.08 13.32
CA SER A 36 3.35 10.30 13.31
C SER A 36 2.54 10.42 12.01
N LYS A 37 1.50 11.27 12.02
CA LYS A 37 0.74 11.59 10.80
C LYS A 37 1.64 12.12 9.68
N ALA A 38 2.62 12.97 9.99
CA ALA A 38 3.54 13.52 8.99
C ALA A 38 4.44 12.43 8.36
N GLN A 39 4.88 11.45 9.16
CA GLN A 39 5.62 10.29 8.66
C GLN A 39 4.72 9.39 7.81
N PHE A 40 3.47 9.16 8.23
CA PHE A 40 2.48 8.44 7.42
C PHE A 40 2.24 9.11 6.07
N ASP A 41 1.94 10.42 6.05
CA ASP A 41 1.66 11.17 4.83
C ASP A 41 2.85 11.11 3.86
N LYS A 42 4.09 11.28 4.37
CA LYS A 42 5.31 11.17 3.57
C LYS A 42 5.51 9.76 3.02
N SER A 43 5.44 8.73 3.87
CA SER A 43 5.64 7.35 3.47
C SER A 43 4.58 6.87 2.48
N LEU A 44 3.33 7.29 2.65
CA LEU A 44 2.25 6.99 1.71
C LEU A 44 2.47 7.71 0.37
N GLY A 45 2.92 8.96 0.38
CA GLY A 45 3.30 9.69 -0.84
C GLY A 45 4.40 8.99 -1.62
N ASP A 46 5.52 8.68 -0.95
CA ASP A 46 6.66 7.97 -1.53
C ASP A 46 6.24 6.60 -2.09
N LEU A 47 5.39 5.87 -1.35
CA LEU A 47 4.85 4.58 -1.77
C LEU A 47 4.01 4.73 -3.04
N THR A 48 3.10 5.69 -3.06
CA THR A 48 2.18 5.95 -4.19
C THR A 48 2.96 6.29 -5.46
N GLU A 49 3.97 7.16 -5.36
CA GLU A 49 4.80 7.56 -6.49
C GLU A 49 5.63 6.39 -7.02
N LYS A 50 6.36 5.69 -6.14
CA LYS A 50 7.25 4.57 -6.54
C LYS A 50 6.47 3.40 -7.14
N MET A 51 5.25 3.16 -6.66
CA MET A 51 4.36 2.15 -7.20
C MET A 51 3.60 2.63 -8.43
N GLY A 52 3.78 3.88 -8.89
CA GLY A 52 3.05 4.44 -10.03
C GLY A 52 1.53 4.42 -9.82
N MET A 53 1.06 4.60 -8.58
CA MET A 53 -0.35 4.56 -8.18
C MET A 53 -0.98 5.95 -8.09
N SER A 54 -0.28 6.99 -8.53
CA SER A 54 -0.71 8.39 -8.49
C SER A 54 -1.99 8.69 -9.30
N GLY A 55 -2.46 7.75 -10.13
CA GLY A 55 -3.71 7.85 -10.88
C GLY A 55 -4.93 7.13 -10.25
N LEU A 56 -4.78 6.48 -9.08
CA LEU A 56 -5.87 5.72 -8.42
C LEU A 56 -6.81 6.58 -7.55
N ASN A 57 -6.93 7.87 -7.84
CA ASN A 57 -7.78 8.79 -7.08
C ASN A 57 -9.28 8.50 -7.27
#